data_AF-A0A951QTT7-F1
#
_entry.id   AF-A0A951QTT7-F1
#
_cell.length_a   1.000
_cell.length_b   1.000
_cell.length_c   1.000
_cell.angle_alpha   90.00
_cell.angle_beta   90.00
_cell.angle_gamma   90.00
#
_symmetry.space_group_name_H-M   'P 1'
#
loop_
_entity.id
_entity.type
_entity.pdbx_description
1 polymer ?
#
loop_
_entity_poly.entity_id
_entity_poly.type
_entity_poly.pdbx_seq_one_letter_code
_entity_poly.pdbx_strand_id
1 'polypeptide(L)'
;MLEETSEFCKILVLTKEYRQIVEKIARSHTINTTISWEDAIQTAYTKVWQAIQTGRYTEDQVKEFYHWAAKVAKNAIIDLVRKEKHQKWQSLDQNIPGTNVSLVDTVADKFDLPEAIEYKDLLLKTIQVIEQLDLLYPERGYLQLWEGLKQGKNQSQLAGELNLNQGTISKRRKELSLKVGQMLGLFEVDDIKQELQKNRQQRRSNTR
;
A
#
# COMPACT_ATOMS: atom_id res chain seq x y z
N MET A 1 32.98 -7.02 -25.17
CA MET A 1 32.71 -5.58 -25.39
C MET A 1 31.90 -4.93 -24.28
N LEU A 2 30.61 -5.23 -24.04
CA LEU A 2 29.83 -4.56 -22.98
C LEU A 2 30.35 -4.83 -21.54
N GLU A 3 30.91 -6.02 -21.29
CA GLU A 3 31.45 -6.37 -19.97
C GLU A 3 32.80 -5.68 -19.68
N GLU A 4 33.65 -5.52 -20.69
CA GLU A 4 34.98 -4.90 -20.55
C GLU A 4 34.89 -3.39 -20.32
N THR A 5 33.98 -2.70 -21.05
CA THR A 5 33.72 -1.27 -20.85
C THR A 5 33.08 -1.00 -19.49
N SER A 6 32.22 -1.93 -19.02
CA SER A 6 31.67 -1.86 -17.66
C SER A 6 32.77 -1.92 -16.62
N GLU A 7 33.68 -2.90 -16.68
CA GLU A 7 34.75 -3.08 -15.68
C GLU A 7 35.72 -1.89 -15.65
N PHE A 8 36.07 -1.35 -16.82
CA PHE A 8 36.88 -0.13 -16.93
C PHE A 8 36.22 1.07 -16.24
N CYS A 9 34.92 1.29 -16.49
CA CYS A 9 34.17 2.36 -15.84
C CYS A 9 34.12 2.19 -14.31
N LYS A 10 34.02 0.96 -13.79
CA LYS A 10 34.04 0.70 -12.34
C LYS A 10 35.33 1.19 -11.69
N ILE A 11 36.47 0.93 -12.33
CA ILE A 11 37.77 1.39 -11.86
C ILE A 11 37.82 2.92 -11.85
N LEU A 12 37.31 3.57 -12.91
CA LEU A 12 37.28 5.03 -13.00
C LEU A 12 36.41 5.70 -11.93
N VAL A 13 35.32 5.08 -11.49
CA VAL A 13 34.49 5.60 -10.40
C VAL A 13 35.23 5.59 -9.05
N LEU A 14 36.17 4.68 -8.85
CA LEU A 14 36.93 4.55 -7.61
C LEU A 14 38.15 5.49 -7.56
N THR A 15 38.44 6.24 -8.63
CA THR A 15 39.60 7.13 -8.65
C THR A 15 39.40 8.35 -7.73
N LYS A 16 40.51 8.82 -7.18
CA LYS A 16 40.54 10.03 -6.35
C LYS A 16 40.05 11.27 -7.11
N GLU A 17 40.32 11.33 -8.41
CA GLU A 17 39.92 12.42 -9.30
C GLU A 17 38.40 12.53 -9.39
N TYR A 18 37.72 11.41 -9.69
CA TYR A 18 36.27 11.39 -9.77
C TYR A 18 35.63 11.71 -8.42
N ARG A 19 36.18 11.15 -7.33
CA ARG A 19 35.73 11.42 -5.97
C ARG A 19 35.76 12.91 -5.65
N GLN A 20 36.84 13.62 -5.97
CA GLN A 20 36.96 15.06 -5.75
C GLN A 20 35.95 15.87 -6.55
N ILE A 21 35.66 15.46 -7.80
CA ILE A 21 34.65 16.09 -8.65
C ILE A 21 33.27 15.96 -8.00
N VAL A 22 32.88 14.75 -7.60
CA VAL A 22 31.57 14.50 -6.99
C VAL A 22 31.44 15.19 -5.63
N GLU A 23 32.48 15.17 -4.80
CA GLU A 23 32.51 15.90 -3.52
C GLU A 23 32.28 17.39 -3.70
N LYS A 24 32.93 18.02 -4.69
CA LYS A 24 32.75 19.44 -5.00
C LYS A 24 31.32 19.74 -5.44
N ILE A 25 30.74 18.89 -6.29
CA ILE A 25 29.35 19.02 -6.77
C ILE A 25 28.38 18.87 -5.60
N ALA A 26 28.53 17.84 -4.77
CA ALA A 26 27.65 17.58 -3.63
C ALA A 26 27.67 18.76 -2.65
N ARG A 27 28.85 19.20 -2.21
CA ARG A 27 29.01 20.35 -1.32
C ARG A 27 28.39 21.61 -1.91
N SER A 28 28.55 21.87 -3.20
CA SER A 28 27.97 23.07 -3.82
C SER A 28 26.44 23.04 -3.87
N HIS A 29 25.82 21.87 -3.98
CA HIS A 29 24.39 21.73 -4.21
C HIS A 29 23.58 21.45 -2.94
N THR A 30 24.21 21.00 -1.85
CA THR A 30 23.55 20.78 -0.55
C THR A 30 23.64 21.95 0.41
N ILE A 31 24.34 23.04 0.05
CA ILE A 31 24.36 24.28 0.83
C ILE A 31 22.93 24.78 1.07
N ASN A 32 22.62 25.09 2.33
CA ASN A 32 21.30 25.55 2.78
C ASN A 32 20.16 24.56 2.53
N THR A 33 20.47 23.26 2.46
CA THR A 33 19.49 22.17 2.42
C THR A 33 19.60 21.34 3.70
N THR A 34 18.57 20.58 4.04
CA THR A 34 18.63 19.64 5.17
C THR A 34 19.41 18.36 4.85
N ILE A 35 19.75 18.15 3.57
CA ILE A 35 20.45 16.97 3.07
C ILE A 35 21.96 17.09 3.37
N SER A 36 22.52 16.04 3.97
CA SER A 36 23.96 15.90 4.16
C SER A 36 24.67 15.76 2.81
N TRP A 37 25.86 16.36 2.69
CA TRP A 37 26.66 16.25 1.47
C TRP A 37 27.15 14.81 1.24
N GLU A 38 27.31 14.02 2.31
CA GLU A 38 27.62 12.59 2.25
C GLU A 38 26.48 11.78 1.59
N ASP A 39 25.22 12.06 1.96
CA ASP A 39 24.05 11.40 1.35
C ASP A 39 23.91 11.74 -0.15
N ALA A 40 24.18 13.01 -0.49
CA ALA A 40 24.21 13.47 -1.87
C ALA A 40 25.30 12.74 -2.69
N ILE A 41 26.48 12.52 -2.11
CA ILE A 41 27.55 11.73 -2.74
C ILE A 41 27.12 10.28 -2.96
N GLN A 42 26.58 9.61 -1.94
CA GLN A 42 26.14 8.21 -2.08
C GLN A 42 25.06 8.07 -3.16
N THR A 43 24.13 9.02 -3.22
CA THR A 43 23.10 9.09 -4.26
C THR A 43 23.70 9.25 -5.65
N ALA A 44 24.69 10.14 -5.81
CA ALA A 44 25.41 10.33 -7.06
C ALA A 44 26.11 9.05 -7.52
N TYR A 45 26.90 8.40 -6.65
CA TYR A 45 27.58 7.16 -6.96
C TYR A 45 26.61 6.05 -7.36
N THR A 46 25.52 5.90 -6.60
CA THR A 46 24.48 4.89 -6.90
C THR A 46 23.89 5.12 -8.29
N LYS A 47 23.62 6.37 -8.66
CA LYS A 47 23.05 6.70 -9.97
C LYS A 47 24.01 6.51 -11.12
N VAL A 48 25.28 6.87 -10.93
CA VAL A 48 26.34 6.66 -11.92
C VAL A 48 26.56 5.17 -12.13
N TRP A 49 26.62 4.39 -11.04
CA TRP A 49 26.72 2.94 -11.09
C TRP A 49 25.56 2.29 -11.85
N GLN A 50 24.31 2.67 -11.53
CA GLN A 50 23.12 2.21 -12.24
C GLN A 50 23.18 2.57 -13.73
N ALA A 51 23.68 3.76 -14.08
CA ALA A 51 23.81 4.19 -15.46
C ALA A 51 24.87 3.38 -16.23
N ILE A 52 25.97 3.01 -15.58
CA ILE A 52 27.00 2.13 -16.14
C ILE A 52 26.43 0.72 -16.37
N GLN A 53 25.76 0.14 -15.37
CA GLN A 53 25.16 -1.20 -15.48
C GLN A 53 24.10 -1.30 -16.58
N THR A 54 23.39 -0.21 -16.85
CA THR A 54 22.37 -0.14 -17.91
C THR A 54 22.96 0.18 -19.29
N GLY A 55 24.29 0.27 -19.43
CA GLY A 55 24.96 0.51 -20.70
C GLY A 55 24.72 1.91 -21.26
N ARG A 56 24.39 2.91 -20.42
CA ARG A 56 24.12 4.29 -20.89
C ARG A 56 25.38 5.05 -21.29
N TYR A 57 26.55 4.51 -20.97
CA TYR A 57 27.84 5.03 -21.41
C TYR A 57 28.42 4.09 -22.45
N THR A 58 28.82 4.63 -23.60
CA THR A 58 29.21 3.87 -24.80
C THR A 58 30.56 4.32 -25.38
N GLU A 59 31.21 5.31 -24.76
CA GLU A 59 32.47 5.86 -25.24
C GLU A 59 33.66 5.26 -24.47
N ASP A 60 34.84 5.21 -25.08
CA ASP A 60 36.03 4.58 -24.47
C ASP A 60 37.05 5.59 -23.91
N GLN A 61 36.69 6.87 -23.80
CA GLN A 61 37.61 7.92 -23.38
C GLN A 61 37.41 8.34 -21.92
N VAL A 62 38.48 8.25 -21.11
CA VAL A 62 38.48 8.61 -19.68
C VAL A 62 37.96 10.03 -19.41
N LYS A 63 38.34 11.01 -20.24
CA LYS A 63 37.89 12.41 -20.07
C LYS A 63 36.39 12.56 -20.30
N GLU A 64 35.87 11.89 -21.32
CA GLU A 64 34.43 11.87 -21.62
C GLU A 64 33.66 11.13 -20.53
N PHE A 65 34.23 10.05 -19.97
CA PHE A 65 33.66 9.36 -18.83
C PHE A 65 33.49 10.30 -17.63
N TYR A 66 34.53 11.03 -17.23
CA TYR A 66 34.43 11.94 -16.09
C TYR A 66 33.44 13.07 -16.32
N HIS A 67 33.38 13.63 -17.53
CA HIS A 67 32.41 14.67 -17.87
C HIS A 67 30.97 14.14 -17.81
N TRP A 68 30.73 12.99 -18.44
CA TRP A 68 29.45 12.30 -18.42
C TRP A 68 29.01 11.92 -17.01
N ALA A 69 29.89 11.28 -16.24
CA ALA A 69 29.62 10.82 -14.88
C ALA A 69 29.39 12.00 -13.93
N ALA A 70 30.10 13.12 -14.11
CA ALA A 70 29.86 14.35 -13.36
C ALA A 70 28.47 14.94 -13.67
N LYS A 71 28.02 14.89 -14.93
CA LYS A 71 26.69 15.33 -15.33
C LYS A 71 25.59 14.45 -14.72
N VAL A 72 25.76 13.12 -14.73
CA VAL A 72 24.83 12.19 -14.08
C VAL A 72 24.77 12.43 -12.57
N ALA A 73 25.94 12.55 -11.91
CA ALA A 73 26.05 12.84 -10.49
C ALA A 73 25.35 14.17 -10.12
N LYS A 74 25.63 15.24 -10.86
CA LYS A 74 25.02 16.56 -10.66
C LYS A 74 23.49 16.48 -10.73
N ASN A 75 22.95 15.84 -11.76
CA ASN A 75 21.50 15.73 -11.93
C ASN A 75 20.88 14.91 -10.78
N ALA A 76 21.51 13.81 -10.38
CA ALA A 76 21.05 13.00 -9.26
C ALA A 76 20.98 13.78 -7.95
N ILE A 77 21.99 14.61 -7.66
CA ILE A 77 22.04 15.46 -6.46
C ILE A 77 20.97 16.55 -6.52
N ILE A 78 20.80 17.21 -7.67
CA ILE A 78 19.75 18.22 -7.86
C ILE A 78 18.36 17.60 -7.64
N ASP A 79 18.12 16.41 -8.17
CA ASP A 79 16.84 15.74 -8.03
C ASP A 79 16.58 15.30 -6.59
N LEU A 80 17.62 14.86 -5.85
CA LEU A 80 17.52 14.58 -4.42
C LEU A 80 17.10 15.83 -3.63
N VAL A 81 17.78 16.96 -3.85
CA VAL A 81 17.46 18.24 -3.21
C VAL A 81 16.07 18.73 -3.57
N ARG A 82 15.64 18.58 -4.82
CA ARG A 82 14.28 18.95 -5.24
C ARG A 82 13.22 18.10 -4.54
N LYS A 83 13.44 16.81 -4.39
CA LYS A 83 12.49 15.91 -3.71
C LYS A 83 12.29 16.30 -2.25
N GLU A 84 13.37 16.63 -1.55
CA GLU A 84 13.31 17.09 -0.16
C GLU A 84 12.55 18.42 -0.05
N LYS A 85 12.83 19.40 -0.91
CA LYS A 85 12.08 20.68 -0.94
C LYS A 85 10.58 20.50 -1.20
N HIS A 86 10.18 19.46 -1.92
CA HIS A 86 8.76 19.14 -2.17
C HIS A 86 8.12 18.36 -1.02
N GLN A 87 8.89 17.77 -0.12
CA GLN A 87 8.36 17.13 1.08
C GLN A 87 7.98 18.19 2.12
N LYS A 88 6.69 18.51 2.17
CA LYS A 88 6.09 19.36 3.22
C LYS A 88 5.94 18.57 4.52
N TRP A 89 7.05 18.26 5.16
CA TRP A 89 7.06 17.52 6.41
C TRP A 89 7.34 18.51 7.53
N GLN A 90 6.46 18.55 8.53
CA GLN A 90 6.67 19.32 9.73
C GLN A 90 7.14 18.34 10.81
N SER A 91 8.19 18.71 11.55
CA SER A 91 8.60 17.92 12.70
C SER A 91 7.49 17.93 13.75
N LEU A 92 7.13 16.75 14.26
CA LEU A 92 6.14 16.64 15.33
C LEU A 92 6.70 17.08 16.69
N ASP A 93 8.02 17.11 16.83
CA ASP A 93 8.70 17.63 18.03
C ASP A 93 8.71 19.17 18.06
N GLN A 94 8.27 19.83 16.99
CA GLN A 94 8.24 21.28 16.94
C GLN A 94 7.15 21.82 17.87
N ASN A 95 7.52 22.74 18.75
CA ASN A 95 6.57 23.43 19.61
C ASN A 95 5.61 24.29 18.79
N ILE A 96 4.34 24.32 19.21
CA ILE A 96 3.34 25.21 18.63
C ILE A 96 3.68 26.65 19.04
N PRO A 97 3.71 27.62 18.10
CA PRO A 97 4.04 29.01 18.41
C PRO A 97 3.21 29.57 19.57
N GLY A 98 3.88 30.15 20.57
CA GLY A 98 3.22 30.72 21.75
C GLY A 98 2.91 29.70 22.86
N THR A 99 3.31 28.43 22.71
CA THR A 99 3.14 27.39 23.74
C THR A 99 4.43 26.58 23.91
N ASN A 100 4.53 25.87 25.04
CA ASN A 100 5.59 24.88 25.29
C ASN A 100 5.16 23.45 24.94
N VAL A 101 4.06 23.30 24.19
CA VAL A 101 3.49 22.00 23.82
C VAL A 101 3.98 21.63 22.44
N SER A 102 4.46 20.39 22.28
CA SER A 102 4.91 19.87 21.00
C SER A 102 3.72 19.59 20.08
N LEU A 103 3.94 19.57 18.76
CA LEU A 103 2.88 19.23 17.82
C LEU A 103 2.36 17.80 18.05
N VAL A 104 3.24 16.83 18.39
CA VAL A 104 2.85 15.44 18.68
C VAL A 104 1.84 15.36 19.83
N ASP A 105 2.03 16.15 20.89
CA ASP A 105 1.14 16.14 22.07
C ASP A 105 -0.26 16.69 21.76
N THR A 106 -0.43 17.37 20.62
CA THR A 106 -1.73 17.92 20.19
C THR A 106 -2.45 17.07 19.17
N VAL A 107 -1.80 16.04 18.61
CA VAL A 107 -2.45 15.13 17.67
C VAL A 107 -3.26 14.13 18.49
N ALA A 108 -4.58 14.30 18.47
CA ALA A 108 -5.49 13.34 19.11
C ALA A 108 -5.39 11.97 18.42
N ASP A 109 -5.36 10.92 19.24
CA ASP A 109 -5.53 9.55 18.73
C ASP A 109 -6.95 9.42 18.15
N LYS A 110 -7.02 8.92 16.91
CA LYS A 110 -8.30 8.64 16.24
C LYS A 110 -8.82 7.24 16.54
N PHE A 111 -8.04 6.43 17.26
CA PHE A 111 -8.45 5.09 17.65
C PHE A 111 -9.50 5.16 18.77
N ASP A 112 -10.73 4.77 18.44
CA ASP A 112 -11.82 4.65 19.39
C ASP A 112 -11.80 3.23 20.01
N LEU A 113 -11.25 3.13 21.22
CA LEU A 113 -11.18 1.86 21.94
C LEU A 113 -12.56 1.29 22.30
N PRO A 114 -13.53 2.07 22.82
CA PRO A 114 -14.92 1.63 22.98
C PRO A 114 -15.51 1.03 21.70
N GLU A 115 -15.41 1.72 20.56
CA GLU A 115 -15.94 1.22 19.28
C GLU A 115 -15.25 -0.10 18.88
N ALA A 116 -13.93 -0.20 19.08
CA ALA A 116 -13.18 -1.42 18.79
C ALA A 116 -13.62 -2.62 19.66
N ILE A 117 -13.96 -2.38 20.94
CA ILE A 117 -14.48 -3.40 21.85
C ILE A 117 -15.88 -3.85 21.41
N GLU A 118 -16.79 -2.90 21.14
CA GLU A 118 -18.14 -3.20 20.67
C GLU A 118 -18.12 -3.98 19.35
N TYR A 119 -17.26 -3.58 18.41
CA TYR A 119 -17.05 -4.30 17.16
C TYR A 119 -16.59 -5.74 17.39
N LYS A 120 -15.64 -5.95 18.31
CA LYS A 120 -15.13 -7.29 18.64
C LYS A 120 -16.23 -8.17 19.24
N ASP A 121 -17.04 -7.63 20.15
CA ASP A 121 -18.16 -8.36 20.74
C ASP A 121 -19.23 -8.71 19.70
N LEU A 122 -19.55 -7.77 18.81
CA LEU A 122 -20.46 -8.03 17.69
C LEU A 122 -19.93 -9.13 16.76
N LEU A 123 -18.63 -9.13 16.48
CA LEU A 123 -17.97 -10.13 15.64
C LEU A 123 -18.02 -11.52 16.30
N LEU A 124 -17.76 -11.62 17.60
CA LEU A 124 -17.86 -12.89 18.33
C LEU A 124 -19.29 -13.44 18.32
N LYS A 125 -20.29 -12.59 18.58
CA LYS A 125 -21.71 -12.97 18.50
C LYS A 125 -22.09 -13.41 17.09
N THR A 126 -21.60 -12.71 16.06
CA THR A 126 -21.82 -13.07 14.66
C THR A 126 -21.27 -14.46 14.35
N ILE A 127 -20.06 -14.79 14.80
CA ILE A 127 -19.45 -16.12 14.62
C ILE A 127 -20.31 -17.19 15.29
N GLN A 128 -20.70 -16.99 16.55
CA GLN A 128 -21.55 -17.93 17.28
C GLN A 128 -22.89 -18.18 16.56
N VAL A 129 -23.50 -17.12 16.04
CA VAL A 129 -24.75 -17.23 15.26
C VAL A 129 -24.53 -18.01 13.96
N ILE A 130 -23.43 -17.78 13.25
CA ILE A 130 -23.12 -18.53 12.03
C ILE A 130 -22.89 -20.01 12.34
N GLU A 131 -22.19 -20.34 13.42
CA GLU A 131 -21.99 -21.72 13.88
C GLU A 131 -23.32 -22.40 14.23
N GLN A 132 -24.21 -21.71 14.95
CA GLN A 132 -25.55 -22.22 15.25
C GLN A 132 -26.39 -22.42 13.98
N LEU A 133 -26.32 -21.50 13.01
CA LEU A 133 -27.02 -21.65 11.74
C LEU A 133 -26.48 -22.82 10.91
N ASP A 134 -25.18 -23.08 10.97
CA ASP A 134 -24.56 -24.21 10.28
C ASP A 134 -25.01 -25.55 10.90
N LEU A 135 -25.16 -25.60 12.24
CA LEU A 135 -25.74 -26.76 12.93
C LEU A 135 -27.22 -26.99 12.59
N LEU A 136 -28.00 -25.91 12.46
CA LEU A 136 -29.43 -25.99 12.13
C LEU A 136 -29.69 -26.32 10.65
N TYR A 137 -28.77 -25.94 9.76
CA TYR A 137 -28.89 -26.10 8.32
C TYR A 137 -27.58 -26.63 7.70
N PRO A 138 -27.16 -27.86 8.04
CA PRO A 138 -25.86 -28.41 7.66
C PRO A 138 -25.67 -28.53 6.14
N GLU A 139 -26.76 -28.64 5.37
CA GLU A 139 -26.71 -28.71 3.90
C GLU A 139 -26.38 -27.38 3.23
N ARG A 140 -26.41 -26.28 4.00
CA ARG A 140 -26.16 -24.92 3.50
C ARG A 140 -24.70 -24.53 3.50
N GLY A 141 -23.87 -25.14 4.36
CA GLY A 141 -22.43 -24.85 4.44
C GLY A 141 -22.16 -23.38 4.74
N TYR A 142 -22.90 -22.80 5.69
CA TYR A 142 -22.79 -21.40 6.06
C TYR A 142 -21.44 -21.06 6.65
N LEU A 143 -20.87 -21.96 7.46
CA LEU A 143 -19.55 -21.76 8.04
C LEU A 143 -18.46 -21.70 6.96
N GLN A 144 -18.49 -22.64 6.01
CA GLN A 144 -17.56 -22.69 4.87
C GLN A 144 -17.69 -21.44 3.97
N LEU A 145 -18.92 -20.98 3.77
CA LEU A 145 -19.22 -19.79 3.00
C LEU A 145 -18.72 -18.50 3.69
N TRP A 146 -18.87 -18.41 5.01
CA TRP A 146 -18.32 -17.32 5.82
C TRP A 146 -16.79 -17.31 5.83
N GLU A 147 -16.17 -18.48 6.02
CA GLU A 147 -14.72 -18.59 6.07
C GLU A 147 -14.05 -18.22 4.74
N GLY A 148 -14.64 -18.65 3.62
CA GLY A 148 -14.15 -18.23 2.32
C GLY A 148 -14.37 -16.73 2.03
N LEU A 149 -15.43 -16.11 2.56
CA LEU A 149 -15.60 -14.65 2.51
C LEU A 149 -14.49 -13.92 3.29
N LYS A 150 -14.16 -14.40 4.49
CA LYS A 150 -13.06 -13.86 5.32
C LYS A 150 -11.71 -13.95 4.60
N GLN A 151 -11.50 -14.99 3.80
CA GLN A 151 -10.31 -15.19 2.98
C GLN A 151 -10.30 -14.36 1.68
N GLY A 152 -11.33 -13.54 1.42
CA GLY A 152 -11.43 -12.72 0.20
C GLY A 152 -11.83 -13.50 -1.06
N LYS A 153 -12.39 -14.72 -0.92
CA LYS A 153 -12.79 -15.53 -2.08
C LYS A 153 -14.00 -14.93 -2.79
N ASN A 154 -13.88 -14.84 -4.10
CA ASN A 154 -14.98 -14.39 -4.94
C ASN A 154 -16.04 -15.50 -5.14
N GLN A 155 -17.18 -15.14 -5.73
CA GLN A 155 -18.32 -16.04 -5.86
C GLN A 155 -18.05 -17.24 -6.78
N SER A 156 -17.18 -17.10 -7.79
CA SER A 156 -16.82 -18.19 -8.70
C SER A 156 -15.89 -19.21 -8.04
N GLN A 157 -14.95 -18.74 -7.21
CA GLN A 157 -14.08 -19.60 -6.41
C GLN A 157 -14.89 -20.43 -5.42
N LEU A 158 -15.80 -19.79 -4.65
CA LEU A 158 -16.67 -20.51 -3.72
C LEU A 158 -17.60 -21.52 -4.42
N ALA A 159 -18.09 -21.17 -5.60
CA ALA A 159 -18.92 -22.07 -6.40
C ALA A 159 -18.14 -23.34 -6.78
N GLY A 160 -16.88 -23.20 -7.20
CA GLY A 160 -16.00 -24.32 -7.50
C GLY A 160 -15.68 -25.17 -6.26
N GLU A 161 -15.34 -24.55 -5.14
CA GLU A 161 -14.97 -25.26 -3.90
C GLU A 161 -16.15 -26.02 -3.27
N LEU A 162 -17.34 -25.43 -3.30
CA LEU A 162 -18.54 -26.02 -2.71
C LEU A 162 -19.31 -26.92 -3.70
N ASN A 163 -18.83 -27.08 -4.93
CA ASN A 163 -19.53 -27.78 -6.02
C ASN A 163 -20.96 -27.27 -6.24
N LEU A 164 -21.15 -25.94 -6.17
CA LEU A 164 -22.44 -25.28 -6.32
C LEU A 164 -22.41 -24.29 -7.48
N ASN A 165 -23.57 -24.00 -8.06
CA ASN A 165 -23.67 -22.89 -9.01
C ASN A 165 -23.45 -21.54 -8.28
N GLN A 166 -22.76 -20.61 -8.92
CA GLN A 166 -22.63 -19.21 -8.49
C GLN A 166 -23.97 -18.61 -8.07
N GLY A 167 -25.05 -18.85 -8.81
CA GLY A 167 -26.38 -18.34 -8.46
C GLY A 167 -26.87 -18.84 -7.09
N THR A 168 -26.52 -20.06 -6.71
CA THR A 168 -26.81 -20.65 -5.39
C THR A 168 -25.96 -20.01 -4.30
N ILE A 169 -24.67 -19.77 -4.55
CA ILE A 169 -23.78 -19.06 -3.62
C ILE A 169 -24.31 -17.65 -3.33
N SER A 170 -24.74 -16.90 -4.35
CA SER A 170 -25.32 -15.57 -4.16
C SER A 170 -26.57 -15.61 -3.27
N LYS A 171 -27.47 -16.56 -3.51
CA LYS A 171 -28.67 -16.75 -2.68
C LYS A 171 -28.31 -17.09 -1.24
N ARG A 172 -27.39 -18.04 -1.03
CA ARG A 172 -26.96 -18.46 0.31
C ARG A 172 -26.23 -17.36 1.08
N ARG A 173 -25.41 -16.53 0.40
CA ARG A 173 -24.79 -15.33 1.02
C ARG A 173 -25.85 -14.36 1.54
N LYS A 174 -26.85 -14.03 0.72
CA LYS A 174 -27.95 -13.16 1.12
C LYS A 174 -28.77 -13.78 2.27
N GLU A 175 -29.07 -15.07 2.16
CA GLU A 175 -29.79 -15.80 3.20
C GLU A 175 -29.04 -15.79 4.53
N LEU A 176 -27.72 -16.02 4.51
CA LEU A 176 -26.86 -15.98 5.69
C LEU A 176 -26.88 -14.60 6.35
N SER A 177 -26.65 -13.52 5.59
CA SER A 177 -26.67 -12.16 6.13
C SER A 177 -28.01 -11.80 6.78
N LEU A 178 -29.12 -12.22 6.15
CA LEU A 178 -30.46 -11.99 6.69
C LEU A 178 -30.68 -12.75 8.00
N LYS A 179 -30.36 -14.05 8.03
CA LYS A 179 -30.54 -14.89 9.23
C LYS A 179 -29.65 -14.43 10.39
N VAL A 180 -28.40 -14.05 10.09
CA VAL A 180 -27.48 -13.49 11.08
C VAL A 180 -28.05 -12.19 11.66
N GLY A 181 -28.49 -11.27 10.81
CA GLY A 181 -29.08 -10.02 11.27
C GLY A 181 -30.37 -10.21 12.09
N GLN A 182 -31.21 -11.20 11.74
CA GLN A 182 -32.38 -11.57 12.54
C GLN A 182 -32.00 -12.10 13.92
N MET A 183 -31.06 -13.05 13.99
CA MET A 183 -30.65 -13.65 15.27
C MET A 183 -29.90 -12.66 16.18
N LEU A 184 -29.24 -11.66 15.60
CA LEU A 184 -28.62 -10.57 16.34
C LEU A 184 -29.59 -9.43 16.70
N GLY A 185 -30.86 -9.50 16.26
CA GLY A 185 -31.86 -8.46 16.52
C GLY A 185 -31.60 -7.15 15.76
N LEU A 186 -30.82 -7.19 14.68
CA LEU A 186 -30.45 -6.03 13.87
C LEU A 186 -31.51 -5.67 12.81
N PHE A 187 -32.43 -6.58 12.51
CA PHE A 187 -33.52 -6.37 11.56
C PHE A 187 -34.84 -6.88 12.14
N GLU A 188 -35.93 -6.14 11.94
CA GLU A 188 -37.27 -6.67 12.15
C GLU A 188 -37.66 -7.59 10.98
N VAL A 189 -38.41 -8.66 11.28
CA VAL A 189 -38.81 -9.70 10.30
C VAL A 189 -39.58 -9.09 9.12
N ASP A 190 -40.25 -7.96 9.33
CA ASP A 190 -41.08 -7.31 8.31
C ASP A 190 -40.28 -6.46 7.31
N ASP A 191 -39.16 -5.85 7.72
CA ASP A 191 -38.23 -5.16 6.81
C ASP A 191 -37.64 -6.14 5.77
N ILE A 192 -37.35 -7.35 6.24
CA ILE A 192 -36.79 -8.42 5.41
C ILE A 192 -37.83 -8.94 4.40
N LYS A 193 -39.11 -9.05 4.80
CA LYS A 193 -40.20 -9.44 3.88
C LYS A 193 -40.38 -8.39 2.79
N GLN A 194 -40.30 -7.10 3.11
CA GLN A 194 -40.42 -6.02 2.14
C GLN A 194 -39.24 -6.03 1.14
N GLU A 195 -38.01 -6.24 1.61
CA GLU A 195 -36.81 -6.34 0.76
C GLU A 195 -36.88 -7.56 -0.19
N LEU A 196 -37.36 -8.70 0.30
CA LEU A 196 -37.57 -9.91 -0.50
C LEU A 196 -38.71 -9.77 -1.52
N GLN A 197 -39.78 -9.05 -1.19
CA GLN A 197 -40.88 -8.76 -2.10
C GLN A 197 -40.46 -7.79 -3.20
N LYS A 198 -39.72 -6.71 -2.88
CA LYS A 198 -39.17 -5.77 -3.88
C LYS A 198 -38.26 -6.48 -4.89
N ASN A 199 -37.37 -7.35 -4.41
CA ASN A 199 -36.48 -8.14 -5.27
C ASN A 199 -37.24 -9.13 -6.19
N ARG A 200 -38.41 -9.64 -5.78
CA ARG A 200 -39.27 -10.48 -6.63
C ARG A 200 -40.03 -9.67 -7.68
N GLN A 201 -40.48 -8.45 -7.34
CA GLN A 201 -41.19 -7.55 -8.26
C GLN A 201 -40.26 -7.00 -9.35
N GLN A 202 -39.04 -6.58 -9.01
CA GLN A 202 -38.04 -6.10 -9.98
C GLN A 202 -37.62 -7.17 -11.00
N ARG A 203 -37.58 -8.44 -10.60
CA ARG A 203 -37.28 -9.55 -11.52
C ARG A 203 -38.42 -9.82 -12.50
N ARG A 204 -39.66 -9.56 -12.11
CA ARG A 204 -40.84 -9.71 -13.00
C ARG A 204 -40.98 -8.54 -13.98
N SER A 205 -40.54 -7.33 -13.61
CA SER A 205 -40.56 -6.17 -14.51
C SER A 205 -39.45 -6.21 -15.57
N ASN A 206 -38.31 -6.83 -15.28
CA ASN A 206 -37.17 -6.95 -16.22
C ASN A 206 -37.28 -8.15 -17.20
N THR A 207 -38.38 -8.92 -17.16
CA THR A 207 -38.63 -10.04 -18.11
C THR A 207 -39.80 -9.71 -19.06
N ARG A 208 -40.11 -8.43 -19.25
CA ARG A 208 -41.03 -7.93 -20.29
C ARG A 208 -40.27 -7.09 -21.29
#